data_AF-A0A191ZFE0-F1
#
_entry.id   AF-A0A191ZFE0-F1
#
_cell.length_a   1.000
_cell.length_b   1.000
_cell.length_c   1.000
_cell.angle_alpha   90.00
_cell.angle_beta   90.00
_cell.angle_gamma   90.00
#
_symmetry.space_group_name_H-M   'P 1'
#
loop_
_entity.id
_entity.type
_entity.pdbx_description
1 polymer ?
#
loop_
_entity_poly.entity_id
_entity_poly.type
_entity_poly.pdbx_seq_one_letter_code
_entity_poly.pdbx_strand_id
1 'polypeptide(L)'
;MSNPAPATWHPAQVTGAVWAHGFSRWKQAAVRLCFANAQVHFIDRWPVLPKAATVVVWGLAELPANAGTDQWQVIRIEDGFLRSVGLGADLIRPVSWVVDPVGIYYDARTPSRLETLLQSGIEDEESLRRARQLQETVRSSGLTKYNVGTSEWRPPQGVRRIVLAVGQVESDASLAAGGGDIRTNWSLLQAVRAECAPGDYLIYKPHPDVVARLRAEGVEEHRADTLADEVIVDLDMSRLLDLVDEVHVMTSLAGFEALLRGRKVVCHGKPFFSGWGLTEDRCALPRRSRTLSLEALIAGTLILYPVYFDWTRNTLTTPETATEHLLAEKKRMGGKLPWWRRGMRVILRLVVGVR
;
A
#
# COMPACT_ATOMS: atom_id res chain seq x y z
N MET A 1 17.52 -20.19 20.56
CA MET A 1 16.66 -20.60 19.43
C MET A 1 17.03 -19.73 18.25
N SER A 2 17.42 -20.31 17.11
CA SER A 2 17.73 -19.54 15.90
C SER A 2 16.46 -18.82 15.43
N ASN A 3 16.55 -17.50 15.23
CA ASN A 3 15.46 -16.77 14.58
C ASN A 3 15.26 -17.36 13.17
N PRO A 4 14.03 -17.65 12.74
CA PRO A 4 13.78 -18.15 11.39
C PRO A 4 14.30 -17.13 10.37
N ALA A 5 14.77 -17.63 9.22
CA ALA A 5 15.20 -16.77 8.13
C ALA A 5 14.07 -15.77 7.80
N PRO A 6 14.35 -14.47 7.57
CA PRO A 6 13.31 -13.47 7.38
C PRO A 6 12.25 -13.85 6.32
N ALA A 7 12.66 -14.59 5.29
CA ALA A 7 11.76 -15.10 4.25
C ALA A 7 10.67 -16.05 4.79
N THR A 8 10.96 -16.90 5.77
CA THR A 8 10.02 -17.89 6.35
C THR A 8 9.42 -17.45 7.69
N TRP A 9 9.67 -16.20 8.08
CA TRP A 9 9.16 -15.63 9.33
C TRP A 9 7.65 -15.41 9.27
N HIS A 10 6.95 -15.72 10.36
CA HIS A 10 5.52 -15.47 10.54
C HIS A 10 5.24 -14.98 11.97
N PRO A 11 4.32 -14.02 12.21
CA PRO A 11 4.11 -13.42 13.53
C PRO A 11 3.64 -14.43 14.60
N ALA A 12 2.98 -15.52 14.21
CA ALA A 12 2.62 -16.61 15.12
C ALA A 12 3.84 -17.35 15.72
N GLN A 13 5.04 -17.19 15.16
CA GLN A 13 6.27 -17.77 15.72
C GLN A 13 6.79 -16.97 16.92
N VAL A 14 6.30 -15.73 17.13
CA VAL A 14 6.67 -14.90 18.27
C VAL A 14 6.01 -15.44 19.53
N THR A 15 6.82 -15.65 20.57
CA THR A 15 6.39 -16.10 21.90
C THR A 15 6.86 -15.12 22.97
N GLY A 16 6.35 -15.27 24.20
CA GLY A 16 6.68 -14.38 25.31
C GLY A 16 5.89 -13.07 25.31
N ALA A 17 6.43 -12.03 25.96
CA ALA A 17 5.77 -10.73 26.08
C ALA A 17 5.98 -9.86 24.82
N VAL A 18 4.88 -9.35 24.28
CA VAL A 18 4.86 -8.42 23.14
C VAL A 18 4.25 -7.09 23.58
N TRP A 19 4.98 -5.99 23.40
CA TRP A 19 4.56 -4.66 23.82
C TRP A 19 4.09 -3.86 22.59
N ALA A 20 2.77 -3.76 22.40
CA ALA A 20 2.14 -3.09 21.27
C ALA A 20 1.81 -1.64 21.60
N HIS A 21 2.53 -0.70 21.00
CA HIS A 21 2.41 0.73 21.28
C HIS A 21 1.50 1.48 20.30
N GLY A 22 0.57 2.28 20.82
CA GLY A 22 -0.25 3.22 20.02
C GLY A 22 -1.39 2.56 19.23
N PHE A 23 -1.81 1.36 19.60
CA PHE A 23 -2.91 0.65 18.93
C PHE A 23 -4.27 0.99 19.55
N SER A 24 -5.11 1.70 18.80
CA SER A 24 -6.53 1.93 19.15
C SER A 24 -7.27 0.63 19.48
N ARG A 25 -8.28 0.68 20.35
CA ARG A 25 -9.11 -0.49 20.74
C ARG A 25 -9.60 -1.31 19.55
N TRP A 26 -9.94 -0.66 18.45
CA TRP A 26 -10.36 -1.30 17.20
C TRP A 26 -9.28 -2.21 16.58
N LYS A 27 -8.01 -1.78 16.63
CA LYS A 27 -6.87 -2.53 16.09
C LYS A 27 -6.37 -3.63 17.03
N GLN A 28 -6.70 -3.59 18.32
CA GLN A 28 -6.17 -4.56 19.30
C GLN A 28 -6.56 -6.01 19.01
N ALA A 29 -7.78 -6.25 18.49
CA ALA A 29 -8.21 -7.60 18.12
C ALA A 29 -7.32 -8.21 17.02
N ALA A 30 -7.03 -7.41 15.99
CA ALA A 30 -6.14 -7.81 14.90
C ALA A 30 -4.71 -8.09 15.40
N VAL A 31 -4.16 -7.25 16.29
CA VAL A 31 -2.83 -7.48 16.88
C VAL A 31 -2.79 -8.81 17.64
N ARG A 32 -3.82 -9.13 18.44
CA ARG A 32 -3.89 -10.41 19.15
C ARG A 32 -3.95 -11.61 18.19
N LEU A 33 -4.63 -11.49 17.05
CA LEU A 33 -4.64 -12.54 16.02
C LEU A 33 -3.26 -12.75 15.39
N CYS A 34 -2.53 -11.67 15.10
CA CYS A 34 -1.17 -11.78 14.56
C CYS A 34 -0.23 -12.51 15.53
N PHE A 35 -0.32 -12.20 16.82
CA PHE A 35 0.58 -12.72 17.86
C PHE A 35 -0.14 -13.69 18.80
N ALA A 36 -0.87 -14.65 18.24
CA ALA A 36 -1.72 -15.58 19.00
C ALA A 36 -0.95 -16.43 20.03
N ASN A 37 0.35 -16.63 19.84
CA ASN A 37 1.22 -17.40 20.73
C ASN A 37 2.03 -16.53 21.72
N ALA A 38 1.74 -15.23 21.78
CA ALA A 38 2.41 -14.28 22.66
C ALA A 38 1.44 -13.63 23.65
N GLN A 39 1.96 -13.15 24.77
CA GLN A 39 1.24 -12.30 25.70
C GLN A 39 1.33 -10.84 25.22
N VAL A 40 0.25 -10.35 24.61
CA VAL A 40 0.20 -8.98 24.06
C VAL A 40 -0.18 -7.97 25.13
N HIS A 41 0.72 -7.05 25.43
CA HIS A 41 0.53 -5.88 26.29
C HIS A 41 0.34 -4.64 25.44
N PHE A 42 -0.81 -3.98 25.55
CA PHE A 42 -1.07 -2.71 24.87
C PHE A 42 -0.60 -1.55 25.73
N ILE A 43 0.20 -0.65 25.16
CA ILE A 43 0.78 0.50 25.86
C ILE A 43 0.52 1.79 25.08
N ASP A 44 0.13 2.85 25.81
CA ASP A 44 -0.07 4.20 25.24
C ASP A 44 1.12 5.14 25.51
N ARG A 45 1.94 4.79 26.50
CA ARG A 45 3.17 5.48 26.87
C ARG A 45 4.26 4.45 27.08
N TRP A 46 5.49 4.81 26.79
CA TRP A 46 6.65 3.93 26.96
C TRP A 46 6.95 3.67 28.45
N PRO A 47 6.72 2.45 28.97
CA PRO A 47 7.20 2.10 30.29
C PRO A 47 8.69 1.74 30.22
N VAL A 48 9.30 1.50 31.38
CA VAL A 48 10.60 0.82 31.40
C VAL A 48 10.39 -0.62 30.94
N LEU A 49 10.92 -0.95 29.76
CA LEU A 49 10.86 -2.29 29.18
C LEU A 49 12.14 -3.06 29.48
N PRO A 50 12.09 -4.40 29.53
CA PRO A 50 13.30 -5.20 29.66
C PRO A 50 14.21 -5.01 28.43
N LYS A 51 15.51 -5.24 28.62
CA LYS A 51 16.44 -5.38 27.49
C LYS A 51 15.97 -6.52 26.58
N ALA A 52 16.18 -6.36 25.28
CA ALA A 52 15.71 -7.28 24.24
C ALA A 52 14.19 -7.51 24.21
N ALA A 53 13.39 -6.53 24.67
CA ALA A 53 11.93 -6.59 24.55
C ALA A 53 11.48 -6.67 23.09
N THR A 54 10.39 -7.41 22.84
CA THR A 54 9.69 -7.39 21.55
C THR A 54 8.64 -6.29 21.57
N VAL A 55 8.81 -5.30 20.69
CA VAL A 55 7.97 -4.12 20.59
C VAL A 55 7.28 -4.11 19.24
N VAL A 56 5.97 -3.88 19.24
CA VAL A 56 5.16 -3.77 18.03
C VAL A 56 4.67 -2.34 17.87
N VAL A 57 4.86 -1.77 16.69
CA VAL A 57 4.44 -0.41 16.36
C VAL A 57 3.75 -0.34 15.00
N TRP A 58 2.95 0.70 14.79
CA TRP A 58 2.35 0.98 13.48
C TRP A 58 3.34 1.78 12.60
N GLY A 59 3.65 1.27 11.42
CA GLY A 59 4.55 1.88 10.45
C GLY A 59 5.88 2.33 11.05
N LEU A 60 6.26 3.58 10.75
CA LEU A 60 7.48 4.22 11.22
C LEU A 60 7.27 5.06 12.50
N ALA A 61 6.34 4.66 13.37
CA ALA A 61 6.16 5.35 14.64
C ALA A 61 7.49 5.48 15.40
N GLU A 62 7.69 6.67 15.98
CA GLU A 62 8.91 7.02 16.70
C GLU A 62 9.12 6.09 17.90
N LEU A 63 10.37 5.71 18.08
CA LEU A 63 10.80 4.85 19.18
C LEU A 63 11.60 5.69 20.20
N PRO A 64 11.55 5.33 21.48
CA PRO A 64 12.42 5.91 22.50
C PRO A 64 13.90 5.78 22.12
N ALA A 65 14.72 6.75 22.55
CA ALA A 65 16.16 6.76 22.28
C ALA A 65 16.87 5.49 22.79
N ASN A 66 16.37 4.90 23.88
CA ASN A 66 16.93 3.67 24.44
C ASN A 66 16.56 2.40 23.66
N ALA A 67 15.65 2.44 22.69
CA ALA A 67 15.26 1.25 21.91
C ALA A 67 16.46 0.58 21.22
N GLY A 68 17.42 1.38 20.74
CA GLY A 68 18.67 0.88 20.15
C GLY A 68 19.64 0.32 21.19
N THR A 69 19.84 1.02 22.31
CA THR A 69 20.77 0.59 23.38
C THR A 69 20.28 -0.63 24.14
N ASP A 70 18.96 -0.75 24.33
CA ASP A 70 18.31 -1.89 24.97
C ASP A 70 18.05 -3.05 24.01
N GLN A 71 18.47 -2.91 22.74
CA GLN A 71 18.43 -3.95 21.72
C GLN A 71 17.02 -4.53 21.50
N TRP A 72 16.00 -3.68 21.50
CA TRP A 72 14.63 -4.14 21.30
C TRP A 72 14.45 -4.79 19.92
N GLN A 73 13.65 -5.86 19.87
CA GLN A 73 13.15 -6.40 18.61
C GLN A 73 11.92 -5.61 18.19
N VAL A 74 12.05 -4.80 17.15
CA VAL A 74 10.97 -3.94 16.66
C VAL A 74 10.26 -4.62 15.50
N ILE A 75 8.96 -4.84 15.66
CA ILE A 75 8.07 -5.35 14.60
C ILE A 75 7.14 -4.22 14.16
N ARG A 76 7.14 -3.93 12.86
CA ARG A 76 6.31 -2.87 12.26
C ARG A 76 5.10 -3.47 11.58
N ILE A 77 3.93 -2.92 11.86
CA ILE A 77 2.66 -3.31 11.25
C ILE A 77 2.16 -2.17 10.38
N GLU A 78 1.63 -2.51 9.20
CA GLU A 78 0.88 -1.56 8.37
C GLU A 78 -0.32 -2.27 7.72
N ASP A 79 -1.23 -1.49 7.14
CA ASP A 79 -2.28 -2.04 6.29
C ASP A 79 -1.67 -2.84 5.12
N GLY A 80 -2.29 -3.98 4.80
CA GLY A 80 -1.84 -4.80 3.66
C GLY A 80 -2.28 -4.23 2.31
N PHE A 81 -1.73 -4.79 1.23
CA PHE A 81 -1.97 -4.30 -0.13
C PHE A 81 -3.40 -4.54 -0.61
N LEU A 82 -4.02 -5.64 -0.16
CA LEU A 82 -5.46 -5.90 -0.34
C LEU A 82 -6.21 -5.48 0.92
N ARG A 83 -6.79 -4.28 0.92
CA ARG A 83 -7.32 -3.66 2.14
C ARG A 83 -8.83 -3.83 2.32
N SER A 84 -9.65 -3.38 1.36
CA SER A 84 -11.12 -3.36 1.47
C SER A 84 -11.79 -2.99 0.14
N VAL A 85 -13.09 -3.25 0.00
CA VAL A 85 -13.93 -2.68 -1.07
C VAL A 85 -14.39 -1.28 -0.66
N GLY A 86 -13.71 -0.24 -1.14
CA GLY A 86 -14.07 1.18 -0.87
C GLY A 86 -12.93 1.94 -0.20
N LEU A 87 -13.13 3.23 0.11
CA LEU A 87 -12.08 4.06 0.70
C LEU A 87 -11.73 3.59 2.11
N GLY A 88 -10.46 3.73 2.50
CA GLY A 88 -10.07 3.50 3.89
C GLY A 88 -10.70 4.45 4.90
N ALA A 89 -11.20 5.59 4.43
CA ALA A 89 -11.98 6.56 5.18
C ALA A 89 -13.42 6.09 5.51
N ASP A 90 -13.88 4.97 4.95
CA ASP A 90 -15.26 4.46 5.14
C ASP A 90 -15.42 3.49 6.32
N LEU A 91 -14.43 3.43 7.21
CA LEU A 91 -14.41 2.60 8.43
C LEU A 91 -14.62 1.09 8.19
N ILE A 92 -14.20 0.61 7.02
CA ILE A 92 -14.22 -0.83 6.69
C ILE A 92 -13.02 -1.49 7.37
N ARG A 93 -13.24 -2.63 8.04
CA ARG A 93 -12.15 -3.41 8.64
C ARG A 93 -11.17 -3.83 7.54
N PRO A 94 -9.86 -3.58 7.71
CA PRO A 94 -8.88 -4.09 6.77
C PRO A 94 -8.94 -5.63 6.77
N VAL A 95 -8.86 -6.24 5.59
CA VAL A 95 -8.81 -7.71 5.48
C VAL A 95 -7.40 -8.28 5.56
N SER A 96 -6.38 -7.41 5.49
CA SER A 96 -4.98 -7.83 5.58
C SER A 96 -4.12 -6.76 6.22
N TRP A 97 -3.05 -7.23 6.87
CA TRP A 97 -1.95 -6.41 7.41
C TRP A 97 -0.62 -6.98 6.96
N VAL A 98 0.38 -6.12 6.85
CA VAL A 98 1.77 -6.56 6.80
C VAL A 98 2.36 -6.52 8.21
N VAL A 99 3.21 -7.49 8.52
CA VAL A 99 3.92 -7.57 9.80
C VAL A 99 5.39 -7.85 9.50
N ASP A 100 6.24 -6.90 9.82
CA ASP A 100 7.63 -6.87 9.37
C ASP A 100 8.59 -6.73 10.57
N PRO A 101 9.38 -7.77 10.89
CA PRO A 101 10.34 -7.74 11.99
C PRO A 101 11.70 -7.13 11.61
N VAL A 102 11.89 -6.70 10.36
CA VAL A 102 13.16 -6.16 9.83
C VAL A 102 13.06 -4.67 9.57
N GLY A 103 11.97 -4.22 8.95
CA GLY A 103 11.74 -2.84 8.53
C GLY A 103 10.28 -2.62 8.19
N ILE A 104 9.98 -1.99 7.04
CA ILE A 104 8.62 -1.89 6.49
C ILE A 104 8.71 -1.66 4.98
N TYR A 105 7.79 -2.23 4.20
CA TYR A 105 7.91 -2.32 2.72
C TYR A 105 8.13 -0.98 1.99
N TYR A 106 7.62 0.12 2.53
CA TYR A 106 7.70 1.44 1.91
C TYR A 106 8.93 2.25 2.34
N ASP A 107 9.72 1.77 3.30
CA ASP A 107 10.96 2.42 3.71
C ASP A 107 12.13 1.90 2.88
N ALA A 108 12.61 2.71 1.94
CA ALA A 108 13.72 2.34 1.07
C ALA A 108 15.10 2.55 1.71
N ARG A 109 15.16 3.21 2.87
CA ARG A 109 16.43 3.57 3.55
C ARG A 109 17.08 2.34 4.20
N THR A 110 16.27 1.39 4.65
CA THR A 110 16.73 0.16 5.30
C THR A 110 16.08 -1.08 4.67
N PRO A 111 16.63 -2.28 4.89
CA PRO A 111 15.95 -3.52 4.51
C PRO A 111 14.58 -3.68 5.16
N SER A 112 13.71 -4.39 4.45
CA SER A 112 12.43 -4.89 4.94
C SER A 112 12.39 -6.40 4.77
N ARG A 113 11.51 -7.08 5.51
CA ARG A 113 11.30 -8.51 5.32
C ARG A 113 10.83 -8.81 3.89
N LEU A 114 9.99 -7.95 3.31
CA LEU A 114 9.55 -8.10 1.92
C LEU A 114 10.74 -8.06 0.97
N GLU A 115 11.65 -7.11 1.13
CA GLU A 115 12.83 -7.03 0.28
C GLU A 115 13.73 -8.26 0.42
N THR A 116 13.92 -8.77 1.64
CA THR A 116 14.67 -10.02 1.85
C THR A 116 14.00 -11.21 1.18
N LEU A 117 12.67 -11.32 1.29
CA LEU A 117 11.87 -12.37 0.67
C LEU A 117 11.98 -12.33 -0.87
N LEU A 118 11.91 -11.14 -1.46
CA LEU A 118 12.03 -10.95 -2.91
C LEU A 118 13.48 -11.20 -3.38
N GLN A 119 14.49 -10.78 -2.62
CA GLN A 119 15.90 -11.06 -2.91
C GLN A 119 16.26 -12.54 -2.79
N SER A 120 15.55 -13.35 -1.99
CA SER A 120 15.80 -14.79 -1.94
C SER A 120 15.29 -15.55 -3.16
N GLY A 121 14.41 -14.93 -3.96
CA GLY A 121 13.71 -15.57 -5.07
C GLY A 121 12.48 -16.35 -4.62
N ILE A 122 11.44 -16.29 -5.45
CA ILE A 122 10.22 -17.09 -5.29
C ILE A 122 10.03 -17.84 -6.60
N GLU A 123 10.40 -19.12 -6.58
CA GLU A 123 10.46 -19.97 -7.76
C GLU A 123 9.54 -21.20 -7.61
N ASP A 124 8.87 -21.35 -6.47
CA ASP A 124 7.97 -22.46 -6.23
C ASP A 124 6.68 -22.33 -7.06
N GLU A 125 6.39 -23.37 -7.84
CA GLU A 125 5.29 -23.35 -8.80
C GLU A 125 3.92 -23.19 -8.11
N GLU A 126 3.78 -23.64 -6.86
CA GLU A 126 2.54 -23.46 -6.11
C GLU A 126 2.27 -21.97 -5.84
N SER A 127 3.23 -21.22 -5.31
CA SER A 127 3.08 -19.78 -5.06
C SER A 127 2.90 -19.00 -6.35
N LEU A 128 3.64 -19.35 -7.42
CA LEU A 128 3.48 -18.71 -8.72
C LEU A 128 2.10 -18.97 -9.34
N ARG A 129 1.58 -20.21 -9.23
CA ARG A 129 0.22 -20.54 -9.68
C ARG A 129 -0.85 -19.78 -8.89
N ARG A 130 -0.70 -19.71 -7.56
CA ARG A 130 -1.61 -18.93 -6.70
C ARG A 130 -1.56 -17.44 -7.05
N ALA A 131 -0.37 -16.90 -7.32
CA ALA A 131 -0.19 -15.52 -7.73
C ALA A 131 -0.93 -15.20 -9.03
N ARG A 132 -0.83 -16.06 -10.06
CA ARG A 132 -1.59 -15.88 -11.32
C ARG A 132 -3.10 -15.88 -11.09
N GLN A 133 -3.61 -16.78 -10.25
CA GLN A 133 -5.04 -16.85 -9.93
C GLN A 133 -5.53 -15.62 -9.16
N LEU A 134 -4.74 -15.14 -8.19
CA LEU A 134 -5.05 -13.92 -7.45
C LEU A 134 -5.01 -12.69 -8.36
N GLN A 135 -4.02 -12.60 -9.25
CA GLN A 135 -3.93 -11.52 -10.23
C GLN A 135 -5.20 -11.44 -11.07
N GLU A 136 -5.62 -12.56 -11.64
CA GLU A 136 -6.83 -12.62 -12.47
C GLU A 136 -8.08 -12.25 -11.67
N THR A 137 -8.18 -12.73 -10.43
CA THR A 137 -9.29 -12.41 -9.53
C THR A 137 -9.35 -10.91 -9.22
N VAL A 138 -8.21 -10.28 -8.90
CA VAL A 138 -8.12 -8.85 -8.59
C VAL A 138 -8.45 -7.99 -9.82
N ARG A 139 -7.95 -8.37 -11.00
CA ARG A 139 -8.21 -7.67 -12.27
C ARG A 139 -9.68 -7.75 -12.67
N SER A 140 -10.22 -8.97 -12.79
CA SER A 140 -11.59 -9.21 -13.28
C SER A 140 -12.67 -8.63 -12.36
N SER A 141 -12.38 -8.53 -11.07
CA SER A 141 -13.29 -7.93 -10.10
C SER A 141 -13.26 -6.41 -10.02
N GLY A 142 -12.28 -5.77 -10.69
CA GLY A 142 -12.01 -4.35 -10.55
C GLY A 142 -11.78 -3.95 -9.09
N LEU A 143 -11.11 -4.80 -8.31
CA LEU A 143 -10.72 -4.45 -6.94
C LEU A 143 -9.51 -3.51 -7.01
N THR A 144 -9.66 -2.33 -6.42
CA THR A 144 -8.55 -1.40 -6.14
C THR A 144 -8.64 -0.89 -4.72
N LYS A 145 -7.54 -0.31 -4.21
CA LYS A 145 -7.51 0.36 -2.90
C LYS A 145 -8.56 1.49 -2.80
N TYR A 146 -9.01 2.06 -3.92
CA TYR A 146 -9.96 3.18 -3.98
C TYR A 146 -11.06 2.96 -5.06
N ASN A 147 -12.25 2.51 -4.66
CA ASN A 147 -13.39 2.30 -5.59
C ASN A 147 -14.34 3.53 -5.67
N VAL A 148 -13.85 4.70 -6.08
CA VAL A 148 -14.67 5.93 -6.19
C VAL A 148 -14.64 6.53 -7.61
N GLY A 149 -15.81 6.82 -8.17
CA GLY A 149 -16.00 7.44 -9.50
C GLY A 149 -17.09 6.73 -10.32
N THR A 150 -17.94 7.48 -11.02
CA THR A 150 -19.09 6.94 -11.81
C THR A 150 -19.15 7.46 -13.24
N SER A 151 -18.17 8.26 -13.67
CA SER A 151 -18.14 8.82 -15.03
C SER A 151 -17.65 7.79 -16.05
N GLU A 152 -18.24 7.81 -17.26
CA GLU A 152 -17.66 7.17 -18.43
C GLU A 152 -16.66 8.14 -19.05
N TRP A 153 -15.37 7.90 -18.84
CA TRP A 153 -14.32 8.61 -19.57
C TRP A 153 -13.92 7.78 -20.79
N ARG A 154 -13.71 8.45 -21.93
CA ARG A 154 -13.22 7.82 -23.15
C ARG A 154 -11.92 8.50 -23.55
N PRO A 155 -10.89 7.72 -23.91
CA PRO A 155 -9.65 8.30 -24.36
C PRO A 155 -9.84 9.12 -25.64
N PRO A 156 -9.13 10.25 -25.76
CA PRO A 156 -9.16 11.06 -26.98
C PRO A 156 -8.69 10.24 -28.19
N GLN A 157 -9.28 10.49 -29.36
CA GLN A 157 -8.88 9.85 -30.60
C GLN A 157 -7.61 10.48 -31.16
N GLY A 158 -6.79 9.68 -31.85
CA GLY A 158 -5.60 10.18 -32.54
C GLY A 158 -4.39 10.49 -31.66
N VAL A 159 -4.45 10.17 -30.36
CA VAL A 159 -3.29 10.28 -29.46
C VAL A 159 -2.37 9.06 -29.62
N ARG A 160 -1.08 9.28 -29.43
CA ARG A 160 -0.05 8.23 -29.57
C ARG A 160 -0.05 7.27 -28.39
N ARG A 161 -0.12 7.83 -27.18
CA ARG A 161 -0.01 7.14 -25.90
C ARG A 161 -0.72 7.93 -24.82
N ILE A 162 -1.41 7.26 -23.92
CA ILE A 162 -2.04 7.85 -22.76
C ILE A 162 -1.18 7.58 -21.53
N VAL A 163 -0.72 8.66 -20.91
CA VAL A 163 0.21 8.66 -19.78
C VAL A 163 -0.53 9.16 -18.54
N LEU A 164 -0.46 8.40 -17.45
CA LEU A 164 -1.08 8.76 -16.18
C LEU A 164 -0.05 9.15 -15.14
N ALA A 165 -0.09 10.40 -14.65
CA ALA A 165 0.59 10.80 -13.43
C ALA A 165 -0.36 10.66 -12.22
N VAL A 166 0.05 9.88 -11.23
CA VAL A 166 -0.77 9.62 -10.03
C VAL A 166 -0.34 10.50 -8.87
N GLY A 167 -1.24 11.37 -8.42
CA GLY A 167 -1.06 12.20 -7.24
C GLY A 167 -1.08 11.40 -5.94
N GLN A 168 -0.32 11.87 -4.94
CA GLN A 168 -0.22 11.28 -3.62
C GLN A 168 -0.31 12.36 -2.55
N VAL A 169 -0.68 12.00 -1.32
CA VAL A 169 -0.55 12.90 -0.18
C VAL A 169 0.94 13.15 0.08
N GLU A 170 1.41 14.40 -0.05
CA GLU A 170 2.84 14.72 0.05
C GLU A 170 3.43 14.44 1.43
N SER A 171 2.60 14.44 2.48
CA SER A 171 2.99 14.08 3.85
C SER A 171 2.96 12.56 4.13
N ASP A 172 2.74 11.71 3.13
CA ASP A 172 2.67 10.26 3.31
C ASP A 172 4.05 9.69 3.70
N ALA A 173 4.07 8.77 4.68
CA ALA A 173 5.29 8.15 5.16
C ALA A 173 6.07 7.39 4.07
N SER A 174 5.35 6.82 3.08
CA SER A 174 5.97 6.18 1.92
C SER A 174 6.71 7.17 1.02
N LEU A 175 6.31 8.44 0.98
CA LEU A 175 7.04 9.48 0.25
C LEU A 175 8.24 9.97 1.05
N ALA A 176 8.08 10.14 2.37
CA ALA A 176 9.19 10.53 3.24
C ALA A 176 10.31 9.47 3.28
N ALA A 177 9.96 8.18 3.32
CA ALA A 177 10.91 7.07 3.47
C ALA A 177 11.28 6.36 2.17
N GLY A 178 10.45 6.47 1.13
CA GLY A 178 10.66 5.84 -0.17
C GLY A 178 10.80 6.83 -1.33
N GLY A 179 10.64 8.14 -1.10
CA GLY A 179 10.76 9.16 -2.14
C GLY A 179 12.18 9.29 -2.70
N GLY A 180 12.25 9.74 -3.95
CA GLY A 180 13.49 10.09 -4.64
C GLY A 180 13.79 11.58 -4.54
N ASP A 181 14.37 12.15 -5.58
CA ASP A 181 14.54 13.59 -5.70
C ASP A 181 13.19 14.30 -5.90
N ILE A 182 12.23 13.62 -6.52
CA ILE A 182 10.85 14.06 -6.71
C ILE A 182 10.02 13.66 -5.49
N ARG A 183 9.52 14.67 -4.77
CA ARG A 183 8.71 14.52 -3.54
C ARG A 183 7.45 15.38 -3.51
N THR A 184 7.07 15.99 -4.62
CA THR A 184 5.83 16.77 -4.73
C THR A 184 5.03 16.34 -5.95
N ASN A 185 3.71 16.51 -5.90
CA ASN A 185 2.84 16.21 -7.03
C ASN A 185 3.18 17.11 -8.25
N TRP A 186 3.54 18.37 -7.99
CA TRP A 186 3.98 19.29 -9.02
C TRP A 186 5.30 18.86 -9.69
N SER A 187 6.32 18.49 -8.92
CA SER A 187 7.60 18.02 -9.49
C SER A 187 7.43 16.71 -10.25
N LEU A 188 6.52 15.83 -9.82
CA LEU A 188 6.13 14.64 -10.58
C LEU A 188 5.55 15.06 -11.94
N LEU A 189 4.57 15.97 -11.98
CA LEU A 189 3.95 16.42 -13.23
C LEU A 189 4.96 17.05 -14.18
N GLN A 190 5.89 17.86 -13.67
CA GLN A 190 6.96 18.44 -14.47
C GLN A 190 7.83 17.37 -15.11
N ALA A 191 8.27 16.38 -14.33
CA ALA A 191 9.09 15.28 -14.84
C ALA A 191 8.34 14.43 -15.87
N VAL A 192 7.07 14.10 -15.60
CA VAL A 192 6.25 13.30 -16.53
C VAL A 192 6.01 14.06 -17.83
N ARG A 193 5.68 15.35 -17.78
CA ARG A 193 5.50 16.15 -18.99
C ARG A 193 6.79 16.27 -19.79
N ALA A 194 7.95 16.40 -19.13
CA ALA A 194 9.24 16.42 -19.80
C ALA A 194 9.58 15.10 -20.52
N GLU A 195 9.05 13.97 -20.04
CA GLU A 195 9.21 12.65 -20.68
C GLU A 195 8.16 12.35 -21.77
N CYS A 196 7.10 13.16 -21.87
CA CYS A 196 6.07 12.98 -22.89
C CYS A 196 6.58 13.38 -24.27
N ALA A 197 6.32 12.53 -25.27
CA ALA A 197 6.59 12.85 -26.66
C ALA A 197 5.45 13.69 -27.26
N PRO A 198 5.69 14.42 -28.37
CA PRO A 198 4.61 15.03 -29.13
C PRO A 198 3.53 13.99 -29.49
N GLY A 199 2.27 14.32 -29.21
CA GLY A 199 1.12 13.44 -29.42
C GLY A 199 0.79 12.50 -28.25
N ASP A 200 1.57 12.51 -27.15
CA ASP A 200 1.17 11.87 -25.90
C ASP A 200 0.10 12.69 -25.18
N TYR A 201 -0.80 11.99 -24.49
CA TYR A 201 -1.87 12.56 -23.71
C TYR A 201 -1.62 12.31 -22.22
N LEU A 202 -1.25 13.36 -21.49
CA LEU A 202 -0.94 13.32 -20.06
C LEU A 202 -2.19 13.59 -19.24
N ILE A 203 -2.59 12.58 -18.47
CA ILE A 203 -3.64 12.66 -17.47
C ILE A 203 -2.99 12.83 -16.09
N TYR A 204 -3.52 13.76 -15.31
CA TYR A 204 -3.25 13.82 -13.88
C TYR A 204 -4.44 13.31 -13.08
N LYS A 205 -4.20 12.39 -12.14
CA LYS A 205 -5.22 11.96 -11.18
C LYS A 205 -4.80 12.34 -9.76
N PRO A 206 -5.40 13.38 -9.15
CA PRO A 206 -5.08 13.79 -7.79
C PRO A 206 -5.52 12.73 -6.77
N HIS A 207 -4.92 12.77 -5.58
CA HIS A 207 -5.25 11.82 -4.53
C HIS A 207 -6.68 12.07 -3.99
N PRO A 208 -7.52 11.04 -3.78
CA PRO A 208 -8.92 11.23 -3.37
C PRO A 208 -9.06 11.97 -2.02
N ASP A 209 -8.14 11.76 -1.08
CA ASP A 209 -8.16 12.48 0.21
C ASP A 209 -7.82 13.97 0.09
N VAL A 210 -7.03 14.37 -0.93
CA VAL A 210 -6.74 15.78 -1.22
C VAL A 210 -7.99 16.43 -1.82
N VAL A 211 -8.59 15.78 -2.83
CA VAL A 211 -9.86 16.21 -3.44
C VAL A 211 -10.97 16.35 -2.39
N ALA A 212 -11.06 15.39 -1.46
CA ALA A 212 -12.06 15.41 -0.39
C ALA A 212 -11.76 16.41 0.75
N ARG A 213 -10.65 17.16 0.65
CA ARG A 213 -10.11 18.09 1.66
C ARG A 213 -9.90 17.43 3.02
N LEU A 214 -9.53 16.15 3.02
CA LEU A 214 -9.12 15.40 4.21
C LEU A 214 -7.62 15.52 4.48
N ARG A 215 -6.87 15.95 3.47
CA ARG A 215 -5.43 16.24 3.52
C ARG A 215 -5.14 17.56 2.83
N ALA A 216 -4.01 18.18 3.19
CA ALA A 216 -3.53 19.39 2.55
C ALA A 216 -3.25 19.14 1.06
N GLU A 217 -3.50 20.15 0.25
CA GLU A 217 -3.10 20.18 -1.15
C GLU A 217 -1.57 20.27 -1.25
N GLY A 218 -1.01 19.61 -2.28
CA GLY A 218 0.41 19.64 -2.54
C GLY A 218 0.91 21.01 -2.98
N VAL A 219 2.22 21.23 -2.84
CA VAL A 219 2.86 22.48 -3.24
C VAL A 219 2.68 22.68 -4.75
N GLU A 220 2.06 23.80 -5.14
CA GLU A 220 1.74 24.17 -6.54
C GLU A 220 0.81 23.18 -7.29
N GLU A 221 0.17 22.22 -6.61
CA GLU A 221 -0.70 21.21 -7.24
C GLU A 221 -1.91 21.83 -7.97
N HIS A 222 -2.40 22.98 -7.50
CA HIS A 222 -3.47 23.77 -8.16
C HIS A 222 -3.16 24.16 -9.62
N ARG A 223 -1.89 24.07 -10.05
CA ARG A 223 -1.45 24.38 -11.41
C ARG A 223 -1.39 23.15 -12.32
N ALA A 224 -1.87 21.99 -11.86
CA ALA A 224 -1.75 20.73 -12.59
C ALA A 224 -2.31 20.80 -14.03
N ASP A 225 -3.37 21.58 -14.24
CA ASP A 225 -4.00 21.84 -15.55
C ASP A 225 -3.10 22.59 -16.54
N THR A 226 -2.04 23.24 -16.06
CA THR A 226 -1.04 23.89 -16.93
C THR A 226 -0.05 22.91 -17.54
N LEU A 227 0.09 21.71 -16.94
CA LEU A 227 1.01 20.67 -17.40
C LEU A 227 0.28 19.44 -17.92
N ALA A 228 -0.83 19.02 -17.33
CA ALA A 228 -1.61 17.88 -17.80
C ALA A 228 -2.57 18.30 -18.91
N ASP A 229 -2.83 17.40 -19.87
CA ASP A 229 -3.87 17.62 -20.88
C ASP A 229 -5.26 17.46 -20.27
N GLU A 230 -5.39 16.66 -19.20
CA GLU A 230 -6.64 16.50 -18.43
C GLU A 230 -6.36 16.17 -16.96
N VAL A 231 -7.19 16.69 -16.05
CA VAL A 231 -7.21 16.32 -14.64
C VAL A 231 -8.45 15.48 -14.34
N ILE A 232 -8.27 14.19 -14.04
CA ILE A 232 -9.37 13.24 -13.82
C ILE A 232 -9.59 12.99 -12.32
N VAL A 233 -10.65 13.58 -11.80
CA VAL A 233 -11.06 13.45 -10.39
C VAL A 233 -12.02 12.27 -10.19
N ASP A 234 -13.12 12.23 -10.96
CA ASP A 234 -14.30 11.39 -10.70
C ASP A 234 -14.38 10.10 -11.54
N LEU A 235 -13.22 9.46 -11.77
CA LEU A 235 -13.12 8.15 -12.42
C LEU A 235 -12.49 7.12 -11.49
N ASP A 236 -13.07 5.93 -11.47
CA ASP A 236 -12.54 4.78 -10.73
C ASP A 236 -11.11 4.44 -11.20
N MET A 237 -10.20 4.24 -10.23
CA MET A 237 -8.79 3.98 -10.55
C MET A 237 -8.62 2.69 -11.36
N SER A 238 -9.42 1.64 -11.10
CA SER A 238 -9.32 0.39 -11.87
C SER A 238 -9.61 0.65 -13.34
N ARG A 239 -10.72 1.35 -13.60
CA ARG A 239 -11.13 1.67 -14.96
C ARG A 239 -10.12 2.56 -15.67
N LEU A 240 -9.58 3.56 -14.97
CA LEU A 240 -8.55 4.42 -15.55
C LEU A 240 -7.31 3.62 -15.91
N LEU A 241 -6.82 2.76 -15.00
CA LEU A 241 -5.67 1.89 -15.27
C LEU A 241 -5.91 0.91 -16.43
N ASP A 242 -7.16 0.57 -16.76
CA ASP A 242 -7.49 -0.26 -17.91
C ASP A 242 -7.45 0.50 -19.26
N LEU A 243 -7.46 1.83 -19.22
CA LEU A 243 -7.55 2.70 -20.39
C LEU A 243 -6.24 3.44 -20.71
N VAL A 244 -5.24 3.39 -19.83
CA VAL A 244 -3.94 4.05 -20.03
C VAL A 244 -2.87 3.06 -20.50
N ASP A 245 -1.82 3.59 -21.12
CA ASP A 245 -0.69 2.81 -21.61
C ASP A 245 0.47 2.79 -20.60
N GLU A 246 0.71 3.92 -19.94
CA GLU A 246 1.85 4.14 -19.06
C GLU A 246 1.45 4.90 -17.80
N VAL A 247 1.99 4.49 -16.65
CA VAL A 247 1.67 5.06 -15.34
C VAL A 247 2.95 5.52 -14.64
N HIS A 248 3.01 6.80 -14.30
CA HIS A 248 4.10 7.39 -13.53
C HIS A 248 3.67 7.60 -12.08
N VAL A 249 4.51 7.12 -11.16
CA VAL A 249 4.29 7.22 -9.72
C VAL A 249 5.55 7.65 -8.99
N MET A 250 5.41 8.32 -7.86
CA MET A 250 6.49 8.45 -6.88
C MET A 250 6.60 7.13 -6.10
N THR A 251 5.70 6.90 -5.13
CA THR A 251 5.66 5.68 -4.31
C THR A 251 4.27 5.05 -4.19
N SER A 252 3.32 5.53 -4.98
CA SER A 252 1.90 5.15 -4.89
C SER A 252 1.69 3.66 -5.20
N LEU A 253 0.82 3.03 -4.42
CA LEU A 253 0.36 1.66 -4.66
C LEU A 253 -0.29 1.50 -6.05
N ALA A 254 -0.80 2.59 -6.65
CA ALA A 254 -1.36 2.56 -7.99
C ALA A 254 -0.37 2.03 -9.04
N GLY A 255 0.95 2.22 -8.84
CA GLY A 255 1.97 1.64 -9.72
C GLY A 255 1.99 0.12 -9.66
N PHE A 256 1.83 -0.48 -8.47
CA PHE A 256 1.67 -1.92 -8.35
C PHE A 256 0.37 -2.40 -8.98
N GLU A 257 -0.75 -1.69 -8.78
CA GLU A 257 -2.03 -2.01 -9.41
C GLU A 257 -1.96 -1.93 -10.95
N ALA A 258 -1.14 -1.04 -11.49
CA ALA A 258 -0.85 -0.92 -12.92
C ALA A 258 -0.03 -2.11 -13.44
N LEU A 259 0.99 -2.56 -12.69
CA LEU A 259 1.73 -3.80 -13.00
C LEU A 259 0.81 -5.02 -13.05
N LEU A 260 -0.12 -5.15 -12.10
CA LEU A 260 -1.10 -6.24 -12.11
C LEU A 260 -1.92 -6.28 -13.41
N ARG A 261 -2.12 -5.13 -14.07
CA ARG A 261 -2.87 -4.99 -15.34
C ARG A 261 -1.98 -5.05 -16.58
N GLY A 262 -0.68 -5.31 -16.42
CA GLY A 262 0.28 -5.34 -17.52
C GLY A 262 0.57 -3.96 -18.12
N ARG A 263 0.35 -2.89 -17.35
CA ARG A 263 0.68 -1.53 -17.80
C ARG A 263 2.15 -1.25 -17.60
N LYS A 264 2.70 -0.40 -18.46
CA LYS A 264 4.04 0.12 -18.27
C LYS A 264 4.05 1.05 -17.05
N VAL A 265 5.05 0.91 -16.19
CA VAL A 265 5.16 1.72 -14.96
C VAL A 265 6.52 2.37 -14.85
N VAL A 266 6.51 3.67 -14.60
CA VAL A 266 7.70 4.49 -14.36
C VAL A 266 7.70 4.96 -12.91
N CYS A 267 8.77 4.64 -12.17
CA CYS A 267 8.93 5.00 -10.77
C CYS A 267 9.90 6.19 -10.61
N HIS A 268 9.38 7.30 -10.11
CA HIS A 268 10.14 8.49 -9.70
C HIS A 268 10.60 8.44 -8.24
N GLY A 269 10.10 7.46 -7.47
CA GLY A 269 10.59 7.11 -6.15
C GLY A 269 11.09 5.67 -6.10
N LYS A 270 11.15 5.12 -4.88
CA LYS A 270 11.64 3.76 -4.59
C LYS A 270 10.55 2.92 -3.89
N PRO A 271 9.34 2.76 -4.47
CA PRO A 271 8.30 1.93 -3.88
C PRO A 271 8.73 0.47 -3.77
N PHE A 272 8.02 -0.35 -3.00
CA PHE A 272 8.38 -1.75 -2.78
C PHE A 272 8.52 -2.60 -4.06
N PHE A 273 7.81 -2.21 -5.13
CA PHE A 273 7.77 -2.93 -6.41
C PHE A 273 8.78 -2.42 -7.47
N SER A 274 9.55 -1.36 -7.19
CA SER A 274 10.61 -0.89 -8.10
C SER A 274 11.93 -1.66 -7.91
N GLY A 275 12.86 -1.54 -8.85
CA GLY A 275 14.21 -2.12 -8.74
C GLY A 275 14.27 -3.64 -8.95
N TRP A 276 13.20 -4.24 -9.47
CA TRP A 276 13.10 -5.69 -9.74
C TRP A 276 13.04 -6.03 -11.23
N GLY A 277 13.29 -5.05 -12.11
CA GLY A 277 13.22 -5.21 -13.57
C GLY A 277 11.80 -5.19 -14.17
N LEU A 278 10.78 -4.91 -13.36
CA LEU A 278 9.37 -4.82 -13.79
C LEU A 278 8.91 -3.38 -14.07
N THR A 279 9.73 -2.39 -13.71
CA THR A 279 9.45 -0.96 -13.82
C THR A 279 10.62 -0.24 -14.48
N GLU A 280 10.36 0.92 -15.07
CA GLU A 280 11.42 1.86 -15.40
C GLU A 280 11.69 2.78 -14.20
N ASP A 281 12.87 2.67 -13.61
CA ASP A 281 13.19 3.38 -12.37
C ASP A 281 14.07 4.59 -12.62
N ARG A 282 13.63 5.77 -12.20
CA ARG A 282 14.44 7.00 -12.23
C ARG A 282 15.34 7.12 -11.00
N CYS A 283 15.08 6.32 -9.98
CA CYS A 283 15.80 6.31 -8.72
C CYS A 283 16.43 4.93 -8.46
N ALA A 284 17.75 4.84 -8.53
CA ALA A 284 18.45 3.60 -8.25
C ALA A 284 18.30 3.15 -6.79
N LEU A 285 18.13 1.84 -6.61
CA LEU A 285 18.19 1.18 -5.31
C LEU A 285 19.10 -0.06 -5.43
N PRO A 286 20.44 0.12 -5.39
CA PRO A 286 21.42 -0.94 -5.70
C PRO A 286 21.32 -2.21 -4.84
N ARG A 287 20.65 -2.09 -3.68
CA ARG A 287 20.42 -3.19 -2.74
C ARG A 287 19.40 -4.23 -3.25
N ARG A 288 18.57 -3.86 -4.24
CA ARG A 288 17.72 -4.78 -5.02
C ARG A 288 18.48 -5.15 -6.28
N SER A 289 18.88 -6.42 -6.36
CA SER A 289 19.82 -6.91 -7.38
C SER A 289 19.26 -8.07 -8.20
N ARG A 290 18.03 -8.51 -7.92
CA ARG A 290 17.34 -9.55 -8.68
C ARG A 290 16.39 -8.95 -9.72
N THR A 291 16.21 -9.70 -10.79
CA THR A 291 15.07 -9.54 -11.70
C THR A 291 13.99 -10.53 -11.30
N LEU A 292 12.74 -10.07 -11.21
CA LEU A 292 11.59 -10.89 -10.84
C LEU A 292 10.62 -11.02 -12.01
N SER A 293 9.90 -12.14 -12.05
CA SER A 293 8.64 -12.20 -12.79
C SER A 293 7.55 -11.44 -12.03
N LEU A 294 6.50 -11.03 -12.73
CA LEU A 294 5.35 -10.38 -12.10
C LEU A 294 4.69 -11.32 -11.09
N GLU A 295 4.59 -12.61 -11.40
CA GLU A 295 4.07 -13.65 -10.51
C GLU A 295 4.87 -13.76 -9.22
N ALA A 296 6.20 -13.70 -9.28
CA ALA A 296 7.06 -13.74 -8.10
C ALA A 296 6.85 -12.50 -7.22
N LEU A 297 6.74 -11.31 -7.83
CA LEU A 297 6.39 -10.09 -7.10
C LEU A 297 5.02 -10.21 -6.43
N ILE A 298 4.02 -10.73 -7.13
CA ILE A 298 2.67 -10.94 -6.59
C ILE A 298 2.66 -11.96 -5.45
N ALA A 299 3.37 -13.08 -5.60
CA ALA A 299 3.49 -14.08 -4.54
C ALA A 299 4.13 -13.48 -3.28
N GLY A 300 5.23 -12.74 -3.44
CA GLY A 300 5.90 -12.09 -2.32
C GLY A 300 5.00 -11.08 -1.62
N THR A 301 4.31 -10.25 -2.40
CA THR A 301 3.53 -9.11 -1.88
C THR A 301 2.15 -9.49 -1.38
N LEU A 302 1.42 -10.38 -2.06
CA LEU A 302 0.03 -10.71 -1.72
C LEU A 302 -0.12 -12.03 -0.97
N ILE A 303 0.85 -12.94 -1.02
CA ILE A 303 0.71 -14.27 -0.41
C ILE A 303 1.59 -14.44 0.82
N LEU A 304 2.88 -14.19 0.66
CA LEU A 304 3.89 -14.60 1.65
C LEU A 304 4.22 -13.51 2.68
N TYR A 305 4.09 -12.23 2.30
CA TYR A 305 4.41 -11.11 3.17
C TYR A 305 3.28 -10.71 4.14
N PRO A 306 2.02 -10.55 3.71
CA PRO A 306 0.93 -10.14 4.59
C PRO A 306 0.26 -11.31 5.31
N VAL A 307 -0.46 -10.98 6.38
CA VAL A 307 -1.45 -11.86 7.02
C VAL A 307 -2.85 -11.37 6.69
N TYR A 308 -3.79 -12.31 6.56
CA TYR A 308 -5.18 -12.03 6.22
C TYR A 308 -6.11 -12.44 7.37
N PHE A 309 -7.20 -11.70 7.53
CA PHE A 309 -8.16 -11.89 8.62
C PHE A 309 -9.50 -12.40 8.10
N ASP A 310 -10.00 -13.47 8.72
CA ASP A 310 -11.41 -13.84 8.68
C ASP A 310 -12.09 -13.28 9.93
N TRP A 311 -12.76 -12.14 9.77
CA TRP A 311 -13.46 -11.47 10.87
C TRP A 311 -14.72 -12.20 11.34
N THR A 312 -15.27 -13.11 10.52
CA THR A 312 -16.45 -13.91 10.89
C THR A 312 -16.04 -15.02 11.84
N ARG A 313 -14.90 -15.66 11.57
CA ARG A 313 -14.34 -16.73 12.41
C ARG A 313 -13.39 -16.23 13.48
N ASN A 314 -12.98 -14.96 13.40
CA ASN A 314 -11.94 -14.36 14.24
C ASN A 314 -10.64 -15.17 14.19
N THR A 315 -10.17 -15.48 12.98
CA THR A 315 -8.94 -16.24 12.71
C THR A 315 -8.12 -15.58 11.62
N LEU A 316 -6.87 -16.02 11.46
CA LEU A 316 -6.13 -15.75 10.22
C LEU A 316 -6.66 -16.65 9.08
N THR A 317 -6.50 -16.19 7.85
CA THR A 317 -6.96 -16.89 6.64
C THR A 317 -5.97 -16.68 5.48
N THR A 318 -6.29 -17.19 4.29
CA THR A 318 -5.46 -17.03 3.08
C THR A 318 -5.92 -15.80 2.27
N PRO A 319 -5.05 -15.23 1.41
CA PRO A 319 -5.44 -14.16 0.49
C PRO A 319 -6.64 -14.52 -0.39
N GLU A 320 -6.76 -15.77 -0.82
CA GLU A 320 -7.85 -16.24 -1.68
C GLU A 320 -9.19 -16.13 -0.96
N THR A 321 -9.31 -16.71 0.24
CA THR A 321 -10.53 -16.64 1.05
C THR A 321 -10.87 -15.20 1.44
N ALA A 322 -9.87 -14.39 1.80
CA ALA A 322 -10.09 -12.97 2.10
C ALA A 322 -10.62 -12.21 0.86
N THR A 323 -10.10 -12.52 -0.33
CA THR A 323 -10.56 -11.93 -1.58
C THR A 323 -11.98 -12.36 -1.91
N GLU A 324 -12.32 -13.65 -1.76
CA GLU A 324 -13.69 -14.16 -1.93
C GLU A 324 -14.69 -13.44 -1.01
N HIS A 325 -14.33 -13.24 0.26
CA HIS A 325 -15.15 -12.50 1.21
C HIS A 325 -15.35 -11.04 0.78
N LEU A 326 -14.30 -10.36 0.31
CA LEU A 326 -14.41 -9.00 -0.22
C LEU A 326 -15.35 -8.94 -1.43
N LEU A 327 -15.26 -9.90 -2.35
CA LEU A 327 -16.12 -9.95 -3.52
C LEU A 327 -17.59 -10.20 -3.16
N ALA A 328 -17.84 -11.08 -2.20
CA ALA A 328 -19.18 -11.31 -1.67
C ALA A 328 -19.74 -10.04 -1.02
N GLU A 329 -18.93 -9.30 -0.26
CA GLU A 329 -19.33 -8.02 0.33
C GLU A 329 -19.61 -6.95 -0.74
N LYS A 330 -18.76 -6.82 -1.78
CA LYS A 330 -18.96 -5.92 -2.93
C LYS A 330 -20.31 -6.17 -3.62
N LYS A 331 -20.62 -7.45 -3.87
CA LYS A 331 -21.89 -7.87 -4.47
C LYS A 331 -23.08 -7.51 -3.58
N ARG A 332 -22.98 -7.79 -2.27
CA ARG A 332 -24.05 -7.48 -1.30
C ARG A 332 -24.32 -5.97 -1.19
N MET A 333 -23.28 -5.14 -1.24
CA MET A 333 -23.41 -3.68 -1.12
C MET A 333 -23.86 -3.00 -2.43
N GLY A 334 -23.97 -3.73 -3.54
CA GLY A 334 -24.42 -3.18 -4.83
C GLY A 334 -23.59 -2.00 -5.33
N GLY A 335 -22.33 -1.89 -4.91
CA GLY A 335 -21.44 -0.76 -5.24
C GLY A 335 -21.85 0.60 -4.66
N LYS A 336 -22.88 0.69 -3.79
CA LYS A 336 -23.32 1.95 -3.17
C LYS A 336 -22.95 1.98 -1.68
N LEU A 337 -22.17 2.98 -1.29
CA LEU A 337 -21.90 3.25 0.13
C LEU A 337 -23.20 3.64 0.85
N PRO A 338 -23.51 3.06 2.03
CA PRO A 338 -24.70 3.42 2.80
C PRO A 338 -24.72 4.92 3.14
N TRP A 339 -25.87 5.56 2.96
CA TRP A 339 -26.04 7.02 3.12
C TRP A 339 -25.63 7.54 4.51
N TRP A 340 -25.85 6.76 5.58
CA TRP A 340 -25.45 7.11 6.95
C TRP A 340 -23.92 7.21 7.11
N ARG A 341 -23.13 6.53 6.27
CA ARG A 341 -21.66 6.61 6.28
C ARG A 341 -21.14 7.92 5.69
N ARG A 342 -21.87 8.56 4.77
CA ARG A 342 -21.56 9.95 4.35
C ARG A 342 -21.69 10.92 5.52
N GLY A 343 -22.70 10.74 6.38
CA GLY A 343 -22.88 11.52 7.61
C GLY A 343 -21.78 11.28 8.64
N MET A 344 -21.31 10.04 8.76
CA MET A 344 -20.21 9.69 9.68
C MET A 344 -18.86 10.29 9.29
N ARG A 345 -18.61 10.56 7.99
CA ARG A 345 -17.44 11.36 7.54
C ARG A 345 -17.48 12.79 8.10
N VAL A 346 -18.67 13.39 8.20
CA VAL A 346 -18.85 14.73 8.79
C VAL A 346 -18.58 14.71 10.30
N ILE A 347 -18.94 13.62 10.99
CA ILE A 347 -18.67 13.46 12.43
C ILE A 347 -17.18 13.19 12.69
N LEU A 348 -16.51 12.37 11.88
CA LEU A 348 -15.06 12.14 11.98
C LEU A 348 -14.25 13.43 11.74
N ARG A 349 -14.73 14.33 10.86
CA ARG A 349 -14.16 15.69 10.68
C ARG A 349 -14.18 16.52 11.96
N LEU A 350 -15.18 16.32 12.83
CA LEU A 350 -15.35 17.08 14.07
C LEU A 350 -14.63 16.44 15.27
N VAL A 351 -14.51 15.10 15.29
CA VAL A 351 -13.99 14.35 16.44
C VAL A 351 -12.49 14.09 16.35
N VAL A 352 -11.94 13.86 15.14
CA VAL A 352 -10.54 13.43 14.99
C VAL A 352 -9.57 14.59 14.88
N GLY A 353 -10.03 15.83 14.68
CA GLY A 353 -9.16 17.02 14.69
C GLY A 353 -7.89 16.78 13.88
N VAL A 354 -8.06 16.48 12.59
CA VAL A 354 -6.93 16.27 11.69
C VAL A 354 -6.19 17.60 11.57
N ARG A 355 -5.11 17.73 12.34
CA ARG A 355 -4.03 18.69 12.07
C ARG A 355 -3.19 18.19 10.91
#